data_AF-A0A218W2K7-F1
#
_entry.id   AF-A0A218W2K7-F1
#
_cell.length_a   1.000
_cell.length_b   1.000
_cell.length_c   1.000
_cell.angle_alpha   90.00
_cell.angle_beta   90.00
_cell.angle_gamma   90.00
#
_symmetry.space_group_name_H-M   'P 1'
#
loop_
_entity.id
_entity.type
_entity.pdbx_description
1 polymer ?
#
loop_
_entity_poly.entity_id
_entity_poly.type
_entity_poly.pdbx_seq_one_letter_code
_entity_poly.pdbx_strand_id
1 'polypeptide(L)'
;MVLRRNPQGRIVKGETVPDPTSPVTASFSSSGPSVMTPDIMKPDVSAPGIDILAAYPPDVPPTKGGGDDRSVRFNVLSGTSMSCPHVAGAAAYVKTFHPDWSSSAVKSALMTTASKIRDTTTKGGPSGLEFSYGSGQINPLKAANPGLIYEITKDDYVNLLCSLGFDESSYPEMDLATSLPETAYTRCQKQQRNILRGWGCHYPLPGLPVTSEATGNP
;
A
#
# COMPACT_ATOMS: atom_id res chain seq x y z
N MET A 1 -37.65 39.97 8.35
CA MET A 1 -36.96 38.75 8.83
C MET A 1 -37.69 38.27 10.08
N VAL A 2 -38.52 37.22 9.97
CA VAL A 2 -39.33 36.72 11.09
C VAL A 2 -38.51 35.69 11.86
N LEU A 3 -38.02 36.05 13.04
CA LEU A 3 -37.37 35.12 13.97
C LEU A 3 -38.44 34.16 14.50
N ARG A 4 -38.39 32.87 14.12
CA ARG A 4 -39.21 31.86 14.78
C ARG A 4 -38.70 31.69 16.21
N ARG A 5 -39.54 32.04 17.19
CA ARG A 5 -39.27 31.78 18.61
C ARG A 5 -39.45 30.27 18.83
N ASN A 6 -38.43 29.61 19.38
CA ASN A 6 -38.37 28.18 19.72
C ASN A 6 -38.16 27.18 18.54
N PRO A 7 -36.98 27.17 17.89
CA PRO A 7 -36.64 26.11 16.94
C PRO A 7 -36.48 24.75 17.67
N GLN A 8 -37.13 23.71 17.16
CA GLN A 8 -36.96 22.32 17.62
C GLN A 8 -36.35 21.46 16.51
N GLY A 9 -35.52 20.48 16.89
CA GLY A 9 -34.91 19.53 15.98
C GLY A 9 -34.95 18.10 16.55
N ARG A 10 -34.96 17.10 15.67
CA ARG A 10 -34.93 15.67 16.03
C ARG A 10 -33.79 14.98 15.30
N ILE A 11 -32.92 14.31 16.03
CA ILE A 11 -31.88 13.42 15.48
C ILE A 11 -32.49 12.02 15.37
N VAL A 12 -32.48 11.46 14.17
CA VAL A 12 -32.96 10.11 13.89
C VAL A 12 -31.80 9.12 13.86
N LYS A 13 -32.10 7.82 13.88
CA LYS A 13 -31.10 6.76 13.73
C LYS A 13 -30.40 6.90 12.37
N GLY A 14 -29.09 6.62 12.33
CA GLY A 14 -28.34 6.59 11.08
C GLY A 14 -28.83 5.49 10.14
N GLU A 15 -28.83 5.80 8.85
CA GLU A 15 -29.16 4.90 7.76
C GLU A 15 -28.00 4.87 6.76
N THR A 16 -27.84 3.76 6.04
CA THR A 16 -26.81 3.61 5.01
C THR A 16 -27.36 4.11 3.66
N VAL A 17 -26.62 5.01 3.01
CA VAL A 17 -26.97 5.54 1.68
C VAL A 17 -25.84 5.22 0.71
N PRO A 18 -26.12 4.60 -0.46
CA PRO A 18 -25.09 4.36 -1.47
C PRO A 18 -24.51 5.69 -1.98
N ASP A 19 -23.18 5.78 -2.00
CA ASP A 19 -22.48 6.93 -2.57
C ASP A 19 -22.04 6.61 -4.02
N PRO A 20 -22.61 7.28 -5.04
CA PRO A 20 -22.25 7.06 -6.44
C PRO A 20 -20.85 7.59 -6.81
N THR A 21 -20.20 8.31 -5.89
CA THR A 21 -18.83 8.82 -6.10
C THR A 21 -17.75 7.83 -5.72
N SER A 22 -18.09 6.79 -4.93
CA SER A 22 -17.18 5.73 -4.48
C SER A 22 -16.60 4.91 -5.65
N PRO A 23 -15.32 4.47 -5.59
CA PRO A 23 -14.37 4.71 -4.51
C PRO A 23 -13.61 6.04 -4.64
N VAL A 24 -13.29 6.61 -3.48
CA VAL A 24 -12.58 7.89 -3.32
C VAL A 24 -11.52 7.78 -2.22
N THR A 25 -10.40 8.46 -2.40
CA THR A 25 -9.35 8.53 -1.37
C THR A 25 -9.86 9.24 -0.10
N ALA A 26 -9.60 8.65 1.07
CA ALA A 26 -9.93 9.27 2.34
C ALA A 26 -9.11 10.54 2.59
N SER A 27 -9.75 11.59 3.11
CA SER A 27 -9.10 12.88 3.39
C SER A 27 -7.98 12.79 4.43
N PHE A 28 -7.98 11.80 5.32
CA PHE A 28 -6.91 11.56 6.29
C PHE A 28 -5.80 10.64 5.78
N SER A 29 -5.98 10.01 4.62
CA SER A 29 -4.95 9.13 4.06
C SER A 29 -3.68 9.92 3.79
N SER A 30 -2.53 9.35 4.17
CA SER A 30 -1.22 9.90 3.87
C SER A 30 -0.96 9.81 2.37
N SER A 31 -0.29 10.84 1.84
CA SER A 31 0.10 10.92 0.44
C SER A 31 1.62 10.88 0.31
N GLY A 32 2.11 10.36 -0.80
CA GLY A 32 3.51 10.49 -1.19
C GLY A 32 3.86 11.89 -1.72
N PRO A 33 5.07 12.06 -2.28
CA PRO A 33 6.10 11.03 -2.46
C PRO A 33 6.76 10.58 -1.15
N SER A 34 7.43 9.43 -1.18
CA SER A 34 8.24 8.96 -0.06
C SER A 34 9.46 9.87 0.13
N VAL A 35 9.70 10.35 1.36
CA VAL A 35 10.89 11.16 1.67
C VAL A 35 12.20 10.37 1.57
N MET A 36 12.14 9.05 1.74
CA MET A 36 13.33 8.17 1.72
C MET A 36 13.66 7.68 0.30
N THR A 37 12.64 7.50 -0.52
CA THR A 37 12.78 6.98 -1.89
C THR A 37 11.84 7.74 -2.83
N PRO A 38 12.12 9.01 -3.17
CA PRO A 38 11.22 9.83 -3.98
C PRO A 38 10.96 9.21 -5.37
N ASP A 39 11.93 8.47 -5.90
CA ASP A 39 11.84 7.77 -7.19
C ASP A 39 10.92 6.54 -7.16
N ILE A 40 10.55 6.05 -5.97
CA ILE A 40 9.60 4.95 -5.79
C ILE A 40 8.29 5.51 -5.28
N MET A 41 7.28 5.45 -6.15
CA MET A 41 5.94 5.96 -5.88
C MET A 41 5.30 5.28 -4.66
N LYS A 42 4.71 6.10 -3.78
CA LYS A 42 3.92 5.66 -2.62
C LYS A 42 2.64 6.49 -2.50
N PRO A 43 1.52 5.92 -2.03
CA PRO A 43 1.33 4.51 -1.63
C PRO A 43 1.34 3.55 -2.85
N ASP A 44 1.41 2.23 -2.60
CA ASP A 44 1.44 1.25 -3.70
C ASP A 44 0.03 0.98 -4.27
N VAL A 45 -0.95 0.76 -3.39
CA VAL A 45 -2.34 0.42 -3.72
C VAL A 45 -3.29 1.03 -2.69
N SER A 46 -4.58 1.00 -2.98
CA SER A 46 -5.66 1.41 -2.10
C SER A 46 -6.66 0.28 -1.86
N ALA A 47 -7.32 0.30 -0.71
CA ALA A 47 -8.35 -0.66 -0.34
C ALA A 47 -9.37 -0.01 0.61
N PRO A 48 -10.56 -0.60 0.78
CA PRO A 48 -11.60 -0.06 1.65
C PRO A 48 -11.12 0.13 3.09
N GLY A 49 -11.26 1.35 3.62
CA GLY A 49 -10.84 1.70 4.98
C GLY A 49 -11.71 2.76 5.65
N ILE A 50 -12.86 3.11 5.05
CA ILE A 50 -13.85 4.01 5.63
C ILE A 50 -15.06 3.18 6.03
N ASP A 51 -15.55 3.41 7.24
CA ASP A 51 -16.74 2.81 7.83
C ASP A 51 -16.77 1.29 7.70
N ILE A 52 -15.65 0.66 8.06
CA ILE A 52 -15.47 -0.78 8.03
C ILE A 52 -16.03 -1.38 9.32
N LEU A 53 -17.04 -2.23 9.18
CA LEU A 53 -17.59 -3.03 10.26
C LEU A 53 -16.68 -4.25 10.52
N ALA A 54 -16.11 -4.35 11.72
CA ALA A 54 -15.26 -5.47 12.11
C ALA A 54 -15.52 -5.87 13.56
N ALA A 55 -15.03 -7.06 13.94
CA ALA A 55 -15.09 -7.54 15.32
C ALA A 55 -14.39 -6.57 16.26
N TYR A 56 -14.97 -6.37 17.44
CA TYR A 56 -14.50 -5.41 18.43
C TYR A 56 -14.55 -6.02 19.84
N PRO A 57 -13.57 -5.75 20.71
CA PRO A 57 -13.58 -6.26 22.08
C PRO A 57 -14.81 -5.75 22.85
N PRO A 58 -15.56 -6.63 23.54
CA PRO A 58 -16.78 -6.24 24.24
C PRO A 58 -16.53 -5.40 25.51
N ASP A 59 -15.30 -5.42 26.03
CA ASP A 59 -14.82 -4.68 27.19
C ASP A 59 -14.32 -3.27 26.84
N VAL A 60 -14.26 -2.93 25.55
CA VAL A 60 -13.87 -1.60 25.08
C VAL A 60 -15.10 -0.86 24.55
N PRO A 61 -15.38 0.36 25.06
CA PRO A 61 -16.45 1.19 24.53
C PRO A 61 -16.29 1.49 23.03
N PRO A 62 -17.39 1.50 22.25
CA PRO A 62 -17.31 1.72 20.82
C PRO A 62 -16.90 3.15 20.43
N THR A 63 -17.08 4.13 21.32
CA THR A 63 -16.66 5.52 21.08
C THR A 63 -15.46 5.91 21.94
N LYS A 64 -14.63 6.80 21.41
CA LYS A 64 -13.43 7.32 22.10
C LYS A 64 -13.74 8.47 23.09
N GLY A 65 -14.99 8.60 23.53
CA GLY A 65 -15.44 9.64 24.46
C GLY A 65 -15.70 9.08 25.85
N GLY A 66 -15.39 9.85 26.90
CA GLY A 66 -15.74 9.47 28.27
C GLY A 66 -17.27 9.34 28.44
N GLY A 67 -17.70 8.31 29.17
CA GLY A 67 -19.12 8.08 29.50
C GLY A 67 -19.89 7.18 28.54
N ASP A 68 -19.21 6.46 27.64
CA ASP A 68 -19.83 5.40 26.84
C ASP A 68 -19.65 4.04 27.53
N ASP A 69 -20.71 3.54 28.18
CA ASP A 69 -20.70 2.24 28.86
C ASP A 69 -21.24 1.10 27.96
N ARG A 70 -21.40 1.35 26.66
CA ARG A 70 -21.92 0.34 25.72
C ARG A 70 -20.87 -0.73 25.47
N SER A 71 -21.34 -1.97 25.45
CA SER A 71 -20.58 -3.14 24.98
C SER A 71 -21.09 -3.59 23.62
N VAL A 72 -20.20 -3.74 22.64
CA VAL A 72 -20.53 -4.22 21.30
C VAL A 72 -19.55 -5.30 20.85
N ARG A 73 -20.02 -6.25 20.04
CA ARG A 73 -19.16 -7.29 19.44
C ARG A 73 -18.56 -6.87 18.10
N PHE A 74 -19.11 -5.83 17.52
CA PHE A 74 -18.68 -5.26 16.25
C PHE A 74 -18.71 -3.74 16.34
N ASN A 75 -17.75 -3.10 15.70
CA ASN A 75 -17.65 -1.65 15.63
C ASN A 75 -17.35 -1.20 14.20
N VAL A 76 -17.77 0.01 13.87
CA VAL A 76 -17.54 0.64 12.57
C VAL A 76 -16.41 1.65 12.74
N LEU A 77 -15.26 1.38 12.13
CA LEU A 77 -14.07 2.21 12.25
C LEU A 77 -13.51 2.59 10.88
N SER A 78 -12.81 3.71 10.87
CA SER A 78 -12.18 4.28 9.68
C SER A 78 -10.68 4.47 9.91
N GLY A 79 -9.86 4.10 8.93
CA GLY A 79 -8.41 4.24 8.97
C GLY A 79 -7.69 3.42 7.90
N THR A 80 -6.44 3.80 7.60
CA THR A 80 -5.54 2.97 6.77
C THR A 80 -5.26 1.62 7.44
N SER A 81 -5.31 1.56 8.78
CA SER A 81 -5.30 0.31 9.56
C SER A 81 -6.44 -0.64 9.20
N MET A 82 -7.57 -0.14 8.68
CA MET A 82 -8.70 -0.96 8.22
C MET A 82 -8.54 -1.34 6.73
N SER A 83 -7.84 -0.53 5.93
CA SER A 83 -7.45 -0.89 4.55
C SER A 83 -6.39 -2.01 4.52
N CYS A 84 -5.42 -1.97 5.43
CA CYS A 84 -4.32 -2.94 5.51
C CYS A 84 -4.77 -4.41 5.51
N PRO A 85 -5.70 -4.86 6.38
CA PRO A 85 -6.16 -6.25 6.40
C PRO A 85 -6.90 -6.66 5.11
N HIS A 86 -7.54 -5.73 4.40
CA HIS A 86 -8.14 -6.03 3.08
C HIS A 86 -7.06 -6.37 2.04
N VAL A 87 -5.96 -5.60 2.02
CA VAL A 87 -4.81 -5.89 1.14
C VAL A 87 -4.15 -7.20 1.54
N ALA A 88 -3.97 -7.45 2.84
CA ALA A 88 -3.38 -8.70 3.33
C ALA A 88 -4.24 -9.92 2.96
N GLY A 89 -5.56 -9.83 3.11
CA GLY A 89 -6.50 -10.88 2.69
C GLY A 89 -6.47 -11.11 1.17
N ALA A 90 -6.39 -10.04 0.38
CA ALA A 90 -6.26 -10.14 -1.08
C ALA A 90 -4.93 -10.78 -1.50
N ALA A 91 -3.82 -10.43 -0.84
CA ALA A 91 -2.52 -11.06 -1.07
C ALA A 91 -2.55 -12.56 -0.73
N ALA A 92 -3.16 -12.92 0.41
CA ALA A 92 -3.35 -14.32 0.79
C ALA A 92 -4.21 -15.06 -0.24
N TYR A 93 -5.31 -14.45 -0.72
CA TYR A 93 -6.15 -15.01 -1.77
C TYR A 93 -5.37 -15.27 -3.06
N VAL A 94 -4.57 -14.32 -3.55
CA VAL A 94 -3.72 -14.55 -4.75
C VAL A 94 -2.73 -15.68 -4.50
N LYS A 95 -2.15 -15.73 -3.29
CA LYS A 95 -1.17 -16.75 -2.90
C LYS A 95 -1.76 -18.18 -2.86
N THR A 96 -3.08 -18.35 -2.69
CA THR A 96 -3.69 -19.69 -2.79
C THR A 96 -3.72 -20.23 -4.21
N PHE A 97 -3.75 -19.36 -5.23
CA PHE A 97 -3.69 -19.76 -6.64
C PHE A 97 -2.26 -19.87 -7.17
N HIS A 98 -1.34 -19.12 -6.58
CA HIS A 98 0.08 -19.11 -6.95
C HIS A 98 0.99 -19.33 -5.72
N PRO A 99 1.04 -20.56 -5.16
CA PRO A 99 1.74 -20.83 -3.90
C PRO A 99 3.27 -20.63 -3.97
N ASP A 100 3.84 -20.64 -5.16
CA ASP A 100 5.26 -20.49 -5.48
C ASP A 100 5.69 -19.02 -5.66
N TRP A 101 4.76 -18.11 -5.96
CA TRP A 101 5.07 -16.70 -6.24
C TRP A 101 5.79 -15.98 -5.10
N SER A 102 6.79 -15.17 -5.42
CA SER A 102 7.42 -14.28 -4.44
C SER A 102 6.44 -13.22 -3.89
N SER A 103 6.79 -12.59 -2.76
CA SER A 103 6.00 -11.48 -2.22
C SER A 103 5.93 -10.29 -3.18
N SER A 104 6.99 -10.07 -3.97
CA SER A 104 7.05 -9.08 -5.03
C SER A 104 6.12 -9.42 -6.19
N ALA A 105 6.06 -10.68 -6.62
CA ALA A 105 5.10 -11.14 -7.63
C ALA A 105 3.65 -10.90 -7.21
N VAL A 106 3.29 -11.27 -5.97
CA VAL A 106 1.93 -11.02 -5.42
C VAL A 106 1.63 -9.52 -5.35
N LYS A 107 2.58 -8.72 -4.86
CA LYS A 107 2.45 -7.26 -4.83
C LYS A 107 2.24 -6.69 -6.24
N SER A 108 3.04 -7.15 -7.21
CA SER A 108 2.92 -6.71 -8.61
C SER A 108 1.55 -7.03 -9.18
N ALA A 109 1.04 -8.25 -8.98
CA ALA A 109 -0.28 -8.65 -9.43
C ALA A 109 -1.39 -7.77 -8.86
N LEU A 110 -1.32 -7.43 -7.57
CA LEU A 110 -2.30 -6.53 -6.93
C LEU A 110 -2.22 -5.10 -7.47
N MET A 111 -1.02 -4.61 -7.80
CA MET A 111 -0.80 -3.27 -8.34
C MET A 111 -1.25 -3.17 -9.80
N THR A 112 -0.82 -4.08 -10.68
CA THR A 112 -1.08 -4.01 -12.12
C THR A 112 -2.53 -4.28 -12.49
N THR A 113 -3.29 -4.95 -11.61
CA THR A 113 -4.72 -5.24 -11.81
C THR A 113 -5.65 -4.31 -11.03
N ALA A 114 -5.10 -3.35 -10.29
CA ALA A 114 -5.86 -2.36 -9.54
C ALA A 114 -6.73 -1.50 -10.47
N SER A 115 -7.88 -1.07 -9.95
CA SER A 115 -8.82 -0.21 -10.66
C SER A 115 -8.63 1.24 -10.24
N LYS A 116 -8.71 2.17 -11.20
CA LYS A 116 -8.55 3.60 -10.91
C LYS A 116 -9.57 4.09 -9.88
N ILE A 117 -9.11 4.90 -8.93
CA ILE A 117 -9.93 5.58 -7.93
C ILE A 117 -10.12 7.03 -8.37
N ARG A 118 -11.24 7.65 -7.97
CA ARG A 118 -11.41 9.09 -8.09
C ARG A 118 -10.69 9.77 -6.93
N ASP A 119 -9.67 10.56 -7.20
CA ASP A 119 -9.07 11.40 -6.16
C ASP A 119 -9.78 12.76 -6.10
N THR A 120 -10.48 13.02 -4.99
CA THR A 120 -11.14 14.30 -4.72
C THR A 120 -10.37 15.14 -3.70
N THR A 121 -9.23 14.64 -3.20
CA THR A 121 -8.52 15.25 -2.06
C THR A 121 -7.66 16.45 -2.48
N THR A 122 -7.42 16.66 -3.78
CA THR A 122 -6.55 17.70 -4.36
C THR A 122 -5.10 17.72 -3.83
N LYS A 123 -4.72 16.77 -2.97
CA LYS A 123 -3.45 16.76 -2.24
C LYS A 123 -2.23 16.60 -3.14
N GLY A 124 -2.39 16.05 -4.34
CA GLY A 124 -1.32 15.82 -5.32
C GLY A 124 -1.24 16.85 -6.46
N GLY A 125 -2.10 17.88 -6.47
CA GLY A 125 -2.27 18.74 -7.66
C GLY A 125 -2.78 17.97 -8.89
N PRO A 126 -2.83 18.60 -10.09
CA PRO A 126 -3.38 17.98 -11.31
C PRO A 126 -2.62 16.74 -11.81
N SER A 127 -1.37 16.54 -11.37
CA SER A 127 -0.41 15.58 -11.94
C SER A 127 0.21 14.60 -10.91
N GLY A 128 -0.29 14.57 -9.67
CA GLY A 128 0.24 13.73 -8.59
C GLY A 128 -0.83 12.91 -7.86
N LEU A 129 -1.93 12.58 -8.53
CA LEU A 129 -3.06 11.86 -7.93
C LEU A 129 -2.66 10.43 -7.50
N GLU A 130 -1.67 9.85 -8.18
CA GLU A 130 -1.10 8.55 -7.85
C GLU A 130 -0.37 8.55 -6.49
N PHE A 131 0.10 9.71 -6.02
CA PHE A 131 0.63 9.84 -4.66
C PHE A 131 -0.46 9.77 -3.58
N SER A 132 -1.74 9.79 -3.95
CA SER A 132 -2.86 9.61 -3.04
C SER A 132 -3.34 8.15 -2.96
N TYR A 133 -3.39 7.44 -4.09
CA TYR A 133 -4.00 6.11 -4.17
C TYR A 133 -3.12 4.99 -4.76
N GLY A 134 -1.91 5.30 -5.23
CA GLY A 134 -1.01 4.36 -5.87
C GLY A 134 -1.52 3.88 -7.22
N SER A 135 -1.47 2.57 -7.47
CA SER A 135 -2.04 1.96 -8.67
C SER A 135 -3.58 1.96 -8.69
N GLY A 136 -4.24 2.23 -7.55
CA GLY A 136 -5.69 2.30 -7.41
C GLY A 136 -6.24 1.25 -6.44
N GLN A 137 -7.56 1.01 -6.50
CA GLN A 137 -8.24 0.05 -5.64
C GLN A 137 -7.91 -1.39 -6.06
N ILE A 138 -7.48 -2.21 -5.11
CA ILE A 138 -7.20 -3.63 -5.34
C ILE A 138 -8.40 -4.36 -5.97
N ASN A 139 -8.12 -5.27 -6.90
CA ASN A 139 -9.10 -6.18 -7.49
C ASN A 139 -8.61 -7.63 -7.34
N PRO A 140 -8.96 -8.33 -6.23
CA PRO A 140 -8.42 -9.65 -5.92
C PRO A 140 -8.74 -10.70 -7.00
N LEU A 141 -9.92 -10.60 -7.64
CA LEU A 141 -10.33 -11.52 -8.70
C LEU A 141 -9.45 -11.40 -9.94
N LYS A 142 -9.11 -10.17 -10.35
CA LYS A 142 -8.17 -9.96 -11.47
C LYS A 142 -6.74 -10.26 -11.08
N ALA A 143 -6.34 -9.98 -9.84
CA ALA A 143 -4.99 -10.23 -9.36
C ALA A 143 -4.62 -11.73 -9.32
N ALA A 144 -5.61 -12.63 -9.30
CA ALA A 144 -5.37 -14.06 -9.43
C ALA A 144 -4.87 -14.47 -10.83
N ASN A 145 -5.09 -13.65 -11.87
CA ASN A 145 -4.51 -13.87 -13.19
C ASN A 145 -4.15 -12.52 -13.85
N PRO A 146 -3.01 -11.92 -13.45
CA PRO A 146 -2.60 -10.59 -13.90
C PRO A 146 -2.01 -10.59 -15.32
N GLY A 147 -1.76 -11.75 -15.91
CA GLY A 147 -1.06 -11.92 -17.20
C GLY A 147 0.45 -11.75 -17.09
N LEU A 148 0.91 -10.59 -16.61
CA LEU A 148 2.33 -10.30 -16.39
C LEU A 148 2.56 -9.81 -14.96
N ILE A 149 3.71 -10.17 -14.41
CA ILE A 149 4.19 -9.73 -13.10
C ILE A 149 5.60 -9.12 -13.23
N TYR A 150 5.87 -8.15 -12.37
CA TYR A 150 7.18 -7.54 -12.18
C TYR A 150 7.81 -8.14 -10.93
N GLU A 151 8.66 -9.14 -11.12
CA GLU A 151 9.36 -9.80 -10.03
C GLU A 151 10.64 -9.05 -9.66
N ILE A 152 10.91 -8.97 -8.36
CA ILE A 152 12.16 -8.41 -7.81
C ILE A 152 12.73 -9.39 -6.77
N THR A 153 14.04 -9.55 -6.80
CA THR A 153 14.78 -10.47 -5.91
C THR A 153 15.28 -9.77 -4.65
N LYS A 154 15.78 -10.54 -3.69
CA LYS A 154 16.42 -9.97 -2.49
C LYS A 154 17.66 -9.14 -2.84
N ASP A 155 18.45 -9.59 -3.80
CA ASP A 155 19.66 -8.90 -4.25
C ASP A 155 19.35 -7.51 -4.81
N ASP A 156 18.21 -7.36 -5.50
CA ASP A 156 17.77 -6.07 -6.03
C ASP A 156 17.40 -5.09 -4.92
N TYR A 157 16.74 -5.54 -3.85
CA TYR A 157 16.47 -4.71 -2.67
C TYR A 157 17.75 -4.27 -1.99
N VAL A 158 18.74 -5.16 -1.89
CA VAL A 158 20.03 -4.80 -1.32
C VAL A 158 20.77 -3.81 -2.22
N ASN A 159 20.77 -4.01 -3.54
CA ASN A 159 21.35 -3.05 -4.48
C ASN A 159 20.68 -1.66 -4.35
N LEU A 160 19.36 -1.61 -4.17
CA LEU A 160 18.62 -0.38 -3.87
C LEU A 160 19.11 0.25 -2.55
N LEU A 161 19.16 -0.50 -1.45
CA LEU A 161 19.63 0.01 -0.16
C LEU A 161 21.09 0.52 -0.23
N CYS A 162 21.98 -0.20 -0.91
CA CYS A 162 23.36 0.21 -1.13
C CYS A 162 23.45 1.51 -1.94
N SER A 163 22.55 1.70 -2.92
CA SER A 163 22.49 2.95 -3.69
C SER A 163 22.03 4.16 -2.88
N LEU A 164 21.21 3.93 -1.85
CA LEU A 164 20.72 4.95 -0.94
C LEU A 164 21.76 5.31 0.15
N GLY A 165 22.92 4.64 0.14
CA GLY A 165 24.01 4.91 1.07
C GLY A 165 23.89 4.17 2.41
N PHE A 166 23.00 3.19 2.54
CA PHE A 166 22.96 2.33 3.72
C PHE A 166 24.17 1.38 3.73
N ASP A 167 24.72 1.14 4.92
CA ASP A 167 25.84 0.23 5.18
C ASP A 167 25.50 -0.80 6.27
N GLU A 168 26.38 -1.77 6.50
CA GLU A 168 26.20 -2.79 7.54
C GLU A 168 26.08 -2.19 8.95
N SER A 169 26.70 -1.03 9.19
CA SER A 169 26.63 -0.36 10.49
C SER A 169 25.24 0.22 10.79
N SER A 170 24.45 0.45 9.74
CA SER A 170 23.08 0.94 9.83
C SER A 170 22.08 -0.13 10.28
N TYR A 171 22.37 -1.42 10.04
CA TYR A 171 21.51 -2.56 10.39
C TYR A 171 22.32 -3.80 10.76
N PRO A 172 22.85 -3.90 12.00
CA PRO A 172 23.71 -5.02 12.43
C PRO A 172 23.01 -6.39 12.44
N GLU A 173 21.69 -6.42 12.32
CA GLU A 173 20.86 -7.64 12.31
C GLU A 173 20.64 -8.18 10.88
N MET A 174 20.84 -7.33 9.87
CA MET A 174 20.87 -7.72 8.46
C MET A 174 22.33 -7.99 8.12
N ASP A 175 22.83 -9.18 8.46
CA ASP A 175 24.21 -9.57 8.13
C ASP A 175 24.33 -9.67 6.60
N LEU A 176 24.65 -8.54 5.94
CA LEU A 176 24.72 -8.43 4.48
C LEU A 176 25.80 -9.38 3.92
N ALA A 177 26.82 -9.72 4.71
CA ALA A 177 27.88 -10.65 4.34
C ALA A 177 27.41 -12.12 4.27
N THR A 178 26.47 -12.57 5.11
CA THR A 178 25.92 -13.96 5.06
C THR A 178 24.59 -14.08 4.34
N SER A 179 23.83 -12.99 4.21
CA SER A 179 22.51 -12.99 3.55
C SER A 179 22.55 -12.78 2.04
N LEU A 180 23.70 -12.36 1.50
CA LEU A 180 23.92 -12.15 0.07
C LEU A 180 24.82 -13.23 -0.54
N PRO A 181 24.62 -13.56 -1.83
CA PRO A 181 25.69 -14.18 -2.61
C PRO A 181 26.92 -13.25 -2.61
N GLU A 182 28.12 -13.82 -2.48
CA GLU A 182 29.42 -13.11 -2.40
C GLU A 182 29.61 -12.06 -3.52
N THR A 183 28.94 -12.26 -4.68
CA THR A 183 28.93 -11.34 -5.82
C THR A 183 28.07 -10.08 -5.62
N ALA A 184 26.98 -10.14 -4.87
CA ALA A 184 26.11 -9.00 -4.57
C ALA A 184 26.74 -8.11 -3.48
N TYR A 185 27.30 -8.72 -2.44
CA TYR A 185 28.07 -8.03 -1.40
C TYR A 185 29.25 -7.23 -1.97
N THR A 186 30.05 -7.88 -2.82
CA THR A 186 31.20 -7.23 -3.49
C THR A 186 30.75 -6.09 -4.42
N ARG A 187 29.58 -6.21 -5.06
CA ARG A 187 28.98 -5.14 -5.89
C ARG A 187 28.52 -3.96 -5.04
N CYS A 188 27.88 -4.20 -3.90
CA CYS A 188 27.47 -3.16 -2.95
C CYS A 188 28.69 -2.34 -2.48
N GLN A 189 29.77 -2.99 -2.06
CA GLN A 189 31.00 -2.29 -1.63
C GLN A 189 31.68 -1.50 -2.76
N LYS A 190 31.61 -1.98 -4.02
CA LYS A 190 32.10 -1.22 -5.18
C LYS A 190 31.19 -0.04 -5.50
N GLN A 191 29.88 -0.22 -5.41
CA GLN A 191 28.89 0.82 -5.65
C GLN A 191 28.99 1.94 -4.62
N GLN A 192 29.10 1.62 -3.33
CA GLN A 192 29.35 2.60 -2.27
C GLN A 192 30.65 3.40 -2.50
N ARG A 193 31.73 2.73 -2.92
CA ARG A 193 32.99 3.40 -3.31
C ARG A 193 32.83 4.32 -4.51
N ASN A 194 31.93 4.02 -5.44
CA ASN A 194 31.62 4.86 -6.60
C ASN A 194 30.68 6.01 -6.24
N ILE A 195 29.71 5.82 -5.33
CA ILE A 195 28.85 6.88 -4.79
C ILE A 195 29.70 7.92 -4.05
N LEU A 196 30.70 7.48 -3.27
CA LEU A 196 31.69 8.37 -2.65
C LEU A 196 32.59 9.10 -3.67
N ARG A 197 32.59 8.71 -4.95
CA ARG A 197 33.47 9.24 -6.01
C ARG A 197 32.75 9.91 -7.18
N GLY A 198 31.42 9.85 -7.28
CA GLY A 198 30.70 10.37 -8.44
C GLY A 198 29.21 10.55 -8.18
N TRP A 199 28.78 11.80 -8.10
CA TRP A 199 27.38 12.18 -8.21
C TRP A 199 26.93 11.95 -9.67
N GLY A 200 26.07 10.96 -9.88
CA GLY A 200 25.40 10.73 -11.15
C GLY A 200 24.08 10.02 -10.90
N CYS A 201 22.96 10.75 -11.00
CA CYS A 201 21.60 10.26 -10.92
C CYS A 201 21.22 9.41 -12.15
N HIS A 202 21.93 8.30 -12.36
CA HIS A 202 21.57 7.29 -13.35
C HIS A 202 21.48 5.97 -12.62
N TYR A 203 20.26 5.59 -12.26
CA TYR A 203 19.92 4.18 -12.15
C TYR A 203 20.00 3.59 -13.56
N PRO A 204 20.90 2.62 -13.83
CA PRO A 204 20.62 1.68 -14.89
C PRO A 204 19.46 0.83 -14.38
N LEU A 205 18.25 1.05 -14.89
CA LEU A 205 17.15 0.10 -14.74
C LEU A 205 17.67 -1.25 -15.27
N PRO A 206 17.99 -2.24 -14.43
CA PRO A 206 18.17 -3.59 -14.93
C PRO A 206 16.78 -4.00 -15.41
N GLY A 207 16.64 -4.32 -16.68
CA GLY A 207 15.37 -4.77 -17.23
C GLY A 207 14.80 -5.85 -16.32
N LEU A 208 13.69 -5.52 -15.65
CA LEU A 208 12.94 -6.50 -14.86
C LEU A 208 12.64 -7.66 -15.81
N PRO A 209 13.01 -8.90 -15.48
CA PRO A 209 12.62 -10.03 -16.28
C PRO A 209 11.10 -10.11 -16.26
N VAL A 210 10.46 -9.71 -17.36
CA VAL A 210 9.05 -9.96 -17.61
C VAL A 210 8.95 -11.45 -17.89
N THR A 211 8.65 -12.24 -16.86
CA THR A 211 8.34 -13.64 -17.04
C THR A 211 6.96 -13.73 -17.72
N SER A 212 6.96 -14.16 -18.98
CA SER A 212 5.74 -14.50 -19.70
C SER A 212 5.61 -16.03 -19.70
N GLU A 213 5.00 -16.58 -18.65
CA GLU A 213 4.53 -17.96 -18.73
C GLU A 213 3.15 -17.98 -19.38
N ALA A 214 3.15 -17.96 -20.72
CA ALA A 214 2.02 -18.40 -21.50
C ALA A 214 2.00 -19.94 -21.46
N THR A 215 1.26 -20.53 -20.52
CA THR A 215 0.90 -21.94 -20.63
C THR A 215 -0.21 -22.08 -21.67
N GLY A 216 0.23 -22.52 -22.86
CA GLY A 216 -0.64 -22.95 -23.94
C GLY A 216 -1.43 -24.21 -23.55
N ASN A 217 -2.67 -24.20 -24.04
CA ASN A 217 -3.74 -25.18 -23.92
C ASN A 217 -3.37 -26.59 -24.44
N PRO A 218 -4.28 -27.57 -24.28
CA PRO A 218 -5.34 -27.75 -25.30
C PRO A 218 -6.76 -27.49 -24.81
#